data_AF-A0AAE5HB35-F1
#
_entry.id   AF-A0AAE5HB35-F1
#
_cell.length_a   1.000
_cell.length_b   1.000
_cell.length_c   1.000
_cell.angle_alpha   90.00
_cell.angle_beta   90.00
_cell.angle_gamma   90.00
#
_symmetry.space_group_name_H-M   'P 1'
#
loop_
_entity.id
_entity.type
_entity.pdbx_description
1 polymer ?
#
loop_
_entity_poly.entity_id
_entity_poly.type
_entity_poly.pdbx_seq_one_letter_code
_entity_poly.pdbx_strand_id
1 'polypeptide(L)'
;MTVLITGYEPFGEHEKNPTAMIAERLDGETIAGEQVVGRVLPVAFDVAGEQLRAYLSEYTPSVAIACGLAAGRSAVSVERIGVNVNDAVTTPDNAGNDPVNEQIAVGGPAAYLSTLPIETVVTDLLDASIPAYVSNTAGTHLCNNALYTLGAAIEDGGYNTKFGFLHLPLTTKMAAENAHETAVRGAPAEPSLPLELQQRAVERAVKTAVTSTA
;
A
#
# COMPACT_ATOMS: atom_id res chain seq x y z
N MET A 1 -21.52 3.14 -0.23
CA MET A 1 -20.50 4.14 -0.61
C MET A 1 -19.39 3.39 -1.35
N THR A 2 -18.27 4.03 -1.66
CA THR A 2 -17.17 3.44 -2.44
C THR A 2 -15.92 3.30 -1.58
N VAL A 3 -15.16 2.22 -1.77
CA VAL A 3 -13.81 2.06 -1.23
C VAL A 3 -12.81 2.13 -2.38
N LEU A 4 -11.76 2.92 -2.23
CA LEU A 4 -10.63 2.97 -3.16
C LEU A 4 -9.52 2.04 -2.66
N ILE A 5 -9.08 1.12 -3.51
CA ILE A 5 -7.89 0.30 -3.29
C ILE A 5 -6.90 0.61 -4.40
N THR A 6 -5.67 0.96 -4.05
CA THR A 6 -4.61 1.12 -5.04
C THR A 6 -3.49 0.11 -4.85
N GLY A 7 -2.93 -0.36 -5.96
CA GLY A 7 -1.65 -1.06 -6.00
C GLY A 7 -0.65 -0.30 -6.85
N TYR A 8 0.53 -0.89 -7.07
CA TYR A 8 1.56 -0.35 -7.94
C TYR A 8 1.89 -1.32 -9.07
N GLU A 9 2.27 -0.78 -10.22
CA GLU A 9 2.87 -1.55 -11.31
C GLU A 9 4.21 -2.23 -10.89
N PRO A 10 4.78 -3.11 -11.74
CA PRO A 10 6.11 -3.69 -11.51
C PRO A 10 7.21 -2.63 -11.28
N PHE A 11 8.22 -2.97 -10.46
CA PHE A 11 9.30 -2.04 -10.10
C PHE A 11 10.61 -2.75 -9.76
N GLY A 12 11.73 -2.12 -10.10
CA GLY A 12 13.08 -2.62 -9.83
C GLY A 12 13.32 -3.96 -10.52
N GLU A 13 13.72 -4.96 -9.76
CA GLU A 13 13.97 -6.33 -10.24
C GLU A 13 12.70 -7.19 -10.33
N HIS A 14 11.55 -6.69 -9.87
CA HIS A 14 10.33 -7.47 -9.81
C HIS A 14 9.46 -7.23 -11.05
N GLU A 15 9.39 -8.23 -11.94
CA GLU A 15 8.55 -8.21 -13.15
C GLU A 15 7.04 -8.19 -12.86
N LYS A 16 6.65 -8.44 -11.60
CA LYS A 16 5.27 -8.52 -11.13
C LYS A 16 5.15 -7.82 -9.79
N ASN A 17 3.99 -7.22 -9.55
CA ASN A 17 3.66 -6.63 -8.26
C ASN A 17 2.33 -7.22 -7.74
N PRO A 18 2.31 -7.89 -6.58
CA PRO A 18 1.08 -8.48 -6.05
C PRO A 18 0.00 -7.44 -5.77
N THR A 19 0.39 -6.19 -5.49
CA THR A 19 -0.57 -5.13 -5.16
C THR A 19 -1.39 -4.71 -6.38
N ALA A 20 -0.79 -4.64 -7.59
CA ALA A 20 -1.53 -4.44 -8.83
C ALA A 20 -2.55 -5.57 -9.05
N MET A 21 -2.10 -6.83 -8.94
CA MET A 21 -2.96 -7.99 -9.13
C MET A 21 -4.15 -7.99 -8.16
N ILE A 22 -3.92 -7.61 -6.90
CA ILE A 22 -4.98 -7.54 -5.89
C ILE A 22 -5.93 -6.37 -6.18
N ALA A 23 -5.42 -5.19 -6.53
CA ALA A 23 -6.26 -4.05 -6.89
C ALA A 23 -7.16 -4.38 -8.10
N GLU A 24 -6.61 -4.99 -9.15
CA GLU A 24 -7.36 -5.40 -10.33
C GLU A 24 -8.40 -6.49 -10.02
N ARG A 25 -8.06 -7.49 -9.19
CA ARG A 25 -9.00 -8.55 -8.80
C ARG A 25 -10.16 -8.05 -7.95
N LEU A 26 -9.94 -7.02 -7.15
CA LEU A 26 -10.96 -6.45 -6.27
C LEU A 26 -11.77 -5.33 -6.95
N ASP A 27 -11.33 -4.79 -8.09
CA ASP A 27 -12.10 -3.79 -8.83
C ASP A 27 -13.45 -4.36 -9.25
N GLY A 28 -14.55 -3.67 -8.92
CA GLY A 28 -15.90 -4.16 -9.21
C GLY A 28 -16.49 -5.08 -8.13
N GLU A 29 -15.71 -5.54 -7.15
CA GLU A 29 -16.21 -6.35 -6.05
C GLU A 29 -16.97 -5.51 -4.99
N THR A 30 -17.73 -6.19 -4.13
CA THR A 30 -18.41 -5.55 -2.99
C THR A 30 -17.87 -6.10 -1.67
N ILE A 31 -17.40 -5.22 -0.78
CA ILE A 31 -16.89 -5.58 0.53
C ILE A 31 -17.64 -4.79 1.59
N ALA A 32 -18.24 -5.49 2.57
CA ALA A 32 -19.02 -4.88 3.64
C ALA A 32 -20.15 -3.92 3.17
N GLY A 33 -20.70 -4.17 1.97
CA GLY A 33 -21.75 -3.34 1.36
C GLY A 33 -21.24 -2.10 0.62
N GLU A 34 -19.92 -1.91 0.54
CA GLU A 34 -19.27 -0.86 -0.25
C GLU A 34 -18.77 -1.41 -1.58
N GLN A 35 -18.93 -0.62 -2.64
CA GLN A 35 -18.36 -0.95 -3.95
C GLN A 35 -16.86 -0.68 -3.94
N VAL A 36 -16.06 -1.64 -4.38
CA VAL A 36 -14.61 -1.47 -4.50
C VAL A 36 -14.25 -0.91 -5.88
N VAL A 37 -13.40 0.12 -5.86
CA VAL A 37 -12.71 0.67 -7.01
C VAL A 37 -11.22 0.36 -6.85
N GLY A 38 -10.71 -0.51 -7.72
CA GLY A 38 -9.32 -0.96 -7.73
C GLY A 38 -8.51 -0.25 -8.82
N ARG A 39 -7.42 0.42 -8.47
CA ARG A 39 -6.56 1.13 -9.44
C ARG A 39 -5.09 0.77 -9.26
N VAL A 40 -4.34 0.81 -10.36
CA VAL A 40 -2.89 0.59 -10.35
C VAL A 40 -2.21 1.94 -10.58
N LEU A 41 -1.33 2.31 -9.65
CA LEU A 41 -0.51 3.51 -9.74
C LEU A 41 0.79 3.19 -10.49
N PRO A 42 1.32 4.15 -11.28
CA PRO A 42 2.65 4.04 -11.83
C PRO A 42 3.69 4.14 -10.71
N VAL A 43 4.86 3.53 -10.90
CA VAL A 43 6.00 3.77 -10.00
C VAL A 43 6.78 4.97 -10.53
N ALA A 44 6.17 6.16 -10.40
CA ALA A 44 6.75 7.43 -10.83
C ALA A 44 6.39 8.58 -9.85
N PHE A 45 7.39 9.26 -9.28
CA PHE A 45 7.21 10.32 -8.28
C PHE A 45 6.38 11.49 -8.79
N ASP A 46 6.58 11.89 -10.04
CA ASP A 46 5.89 13.04 -10.63
C ASP A 46 4.42 12.79 -10.94
N VAL A 47 3.99 11.51 -10.99
CA VAL A 47 2.67 11.12 -11.52
C VAL A 47 1.79 10.44 -10.48
N ALA A 48 2.36 9.58 -9.62
CA ALA A 48 1.59 8.74 -8.72
C ALA A 48 0.73 9.57 -7.76
N GLY A 49 1.28 10.64 -7.19
CA GLY A 49 0.57 11.52 -6.28
C GLY A 49 -0.60 12.26 -6.95
N GLU A 50 -0.41 12.74 -8.19
CA GLU A 50 -1.46 13.43 -8.96
C GLU A 50 -2.61 12.48 -9.30
N GLN A 51 -2.31 11.26 -9.74
CA GLN A 51 -3.33 10.24 -10.02
C GLN A 51 -4.12 9.87 -8.76
N LEU A 52 -3.43 9.72 -7.63
CA LEU A 52 -4.09 9.39 -6.37
C LEU A 52 -5.04 10.50 -5.91
N ARG A 53 -4.65 11.77 -6.07
CA ARG A 53 -5.52 12.94 -5.84
C ARG A 53 -6.73 12.94 -6.77
N ALA A 54 -6.53 12.62 -8.05
CA ALA A 54 -7.61 12.53 -9.02
C ALA A 54 -8.63 11.44 -8.63
N TYR A 55 -8.17 10.26 -8.23
CA TYR A 55 -9.06 9.18 -7.78
C TYR A 55 -9.86 9.54 -6.52
N LEU A 56 -9.24 10.24 -5.56
CA LEU A 56 -9.96 10.75 -4.39
C LEU A 56 -11.07 11.72 -4.78
N SER A 57 -10.79 12.65 -5.70
CA SER A 57 -11.78 13.61 -6.19
C SER A 57 -12.87 12.98 -7.04
N GLU A 58 -12.54 11.96 -7.85
CA GLU A 58 -13.49 11.30 -8.75
C GLU A 58 -14.47 10.40 -7.98
N TYR A 59 -13.96 9.61 -7.02
CA TYR A 59 -14.75 8.58 -6.35
C TYR A 59 -15.25 8.99 -4.97
N THR A 60 -14.64 10.01 -4.33
CA THR A 60 -14.97 10.47 -2.97
C THR A 60 -15.18 9.30 -1.99
N PRO A 61 -14.19 8.38 -1.88
CA PRO A 61 -14.42 7.11 -1.20
C PRO A 61 -14.62 7.29 0.32
N SER A 62 -15.36 6.39 0.94
CA SER A 62 -15.48 6.32 2.40
C SER A 62 -14.17 5.86 3.05
N VAL A 63 -13.43 4.98 2.35
CA VAL A 63 -12.12 4.46 2.75
C VAL A 63 -11.19 4.41 1.53
N ALA A 64 -9.95 4.86 1.68
CA ALA A 64 -8.87 4.72 0.69
C ALA A 64 -7.70 3.93 1.28
N ILE A 65 -7.38 2.76 0.71
CA ILE A 65 -6.24 1.94 1.13
C ILE A 65 -5.28 1.77 -0.05
N ALA A 66 -4.09 2.36 0.07
CA ALA A 66 -3.00 2.10 -0.87
C ALA A 66 -2.19 0.88 -0.41
N CYS A 67 -1.73 0.07 -1.37
CA CYS A 67 -0.95 -1.13 -1.11
C CYS A 67 0.40 -1.05 -1.84
N GLY A 68 1.47 -1.52 -1.18
CA GLY A 68 2.82 -1.56 -1.73
C GLY A 68 3.51 -2.90 -1.50
N LEU A 69 4.37 -3.31 -2.42
CA LEU A 69 5.24 -4.47 -2.21
C LEU A 69 6.39 -4.07 -1.28
N ALA A 70 6.65 -4.88 -0.26
CA ALA A 70 7.81 -4.77 0.62
C ALA A 70 8.55 -6.11 0.67
N ALA A 71 9.43 -6.33 -0.31
CA ALA A 71 10.34 -7.48 -0.32
C ALA A 71 11.16 -7.55 0.98
N GLY A 72 11.40 -8.76 1.46
CA GLY A 72 12.06 -9.02 2.74
C GLY A 72 11.18 -8.95 4.00
N ARG A 73 9.99 -8.32 3.96
CA ARG A 73 9.03 -8.42 5.09
C ARG A 73 8.40 -9.82 5.13
N SER A 74 8.13 -10.33 6.33
CA SER A 74 7.55 -11.68 6.52
C SER A 74 6.04 -11.69 6.76
N ALA A 75 5.41 -10.52 6.86
CA ALA A 75 4.03 -10.33 7.28
C ALA A 75 3.43 -9.09 6.60
N VAL A 76 2.09 -9.03 6.55
CA VAL A 76 1.39 -7.81 6.15
C VAL A 76 1.66 -6.72 7.18
N SER A 77 1.95 -5.50 6.72
CA SER A 77 2.23 -4.37 7.61
C SER A 77 1.21 -3.28 7.39
N VAL A 78 0.55 -2.86 8.47
CA VAL A 78 -0.38 -1.73 8.44
C VAL A 78 0.40 -0.49 8.87
N GLU A 79 0.57 0.45 7.96
CA GLU A 79 1.40 1.64 8.19
C GLU A 79 0.68 2.67 9.05
N ARG A 80 1.39 3.16 10.07
CA ARG A 80 0.89 4.17 11.01
C ARG A 80 1.04 5.59 10.47
N ILE A 81 2.08 5.87 9.69
CA ILE A 81 2.52 7.25 9.41
C ILE A 81 3.14 7.37 8.01
N GLY A 82 2.73 8.40 7.27
CA GLY A 82 3.41 8.89 6.08
C GLY A 82 4.14 10.18 6.40
N VAL A 83 5.40 10.31 6.02
CA VAL A 83 6.25 11.48 6.31
C VAL A 83 6.44 12.32 5.05
N ASN A 84 6.60 13.64 5.20
CA ASN A 84 6.72 14.60 4.10
C ASN A 84 8.12 14.59 3.45
N VAL A 85 8.56 13.43 2.96
CA VAL A 85 9.86 13.24 2.32
C VAL A 85 9.75 12.26 1.16
N ASN A 86 10.24 12.69 0.00
CA ASN A 86 10.66 11.83 -1.11
C ASN A 86 12.18 11.66 -1.04
N ASP A 87 12.60 10.42 -0.82
CA ASP A 87 13.99 10.00 -0.93
C ASP A 87 13.97 8.60 -1.53
N ALA A 88 14.44 8.49 -2.77
CA ALA A 88 14.47 7.24 -3.53
C ALA A 88 15.54 6.25 -3.03
N VAL A 89 16.39 6.70 -2.10
CA VAL A 89 17.46 5.97 -1.44
C VAL A 89 18.51 5.46 -2.43
N THR A 90 18.28 4.31 -3.05
CA THR A 90 19.22 3.67 -3.99
C THR A 90 18.57 3.21 -5.29
N THR A 91 17.24 3.34 -5.41
CA THR A 91 16.49 2.80 -6.54
C THR A 91 15.61 3.90 -7.13
N PRO A 92 16.03 4.53 -8.24
CA PRO A 92 15.20 5.47 -8.98
C PRO A 92 13.85 4.87 -9.35
N ASP A 93 12.86 5.70 -9.60
CA ASP A 93 11.55 5.27 -10.08
C ASP A 93 11.59 4.76 -11.56
N ASN A 94 10.47 4.28 -12.10
CA ASN A 94 10.42 3.77 -13.48
C ASN A 94 10.63 4.85 -14.55
N ALA A 95 10.50 6.14 -14.21
CA ALA A 95 10.79 7.27 -15.07
C ALA A 95 12.26 7.74 -14.96
N GLY A 96 13.04 7.15 -14.05
CA GLY A 96 14.43 7.51 -13.79
C GLY A 96 14.59 8.67 -12.80
N ASN A 97 13.53 9.09 -12.11
CA ASN A 97 13.63 10.10 -11.07
C ASN A 97 14.24 9.51 -9.79
N ASP A 98 15.18 10.25 -9.21
CA ASP A 98 15.93 9.88 -8.01
C ASP A 98 15.93 11.05 -7.02
N PRO A 99 14.76 11.42 -6.46
CA PRO A 99 14.67 12.52 -5.50
C PRO A 99 15.50 12.21 -4.25
N VAL A 100 16.18 13.24 -3.74
CA VAL A 100 17.03 13.15 -2.54
C VAL A 100 16.60 14.20 -1.53
N ASN A 101 15.98 13.74 -0.44
CA ASN A 101 15.50 14.58 0.66
C ASN A 101 14.60 15.75 0.19
N GLU A 102 13.70 15.48 -0.75
CA GLU A 102 12.74 16.45 -1.27
C GLU A 102 11.43 16.39 -0.48
N GLN A 103 10.71 17.50 -0.36
CA GLN A 103 9.39 17.50 0.28
C GLN A 103 8.32 17.03 -0.70
N ILE A 104 7.40 16.17 -0.26
CA ILE A 104 6.23 15.76 -1.06
C ILE A 104 5.27 16.94 -1.24
N ALA A 105 5.03 17.70 -0.17
CA ALA A 105 4.26 18.94 -0.20
C ALA A 105 5.02 20.06 0.49
N VAL A 106 5.47 21.04 -0.29
CA VAL A 106 6.20 22.21 0.21
C VAL A 106 5.28 23.01 1.16
N GLY A 107 5.73 23.22 2.40
CA GLY A 107 4.96 23.91 3.43
C GLY A 107 3.85 23.08 4.09
N GLY A 108 3.64 21.82 3.68
CA GLY A 108 2.74 20.88 4.35
C GLY A 108 3.29 20.41 5.71
N PRO A 109 2.45 19.76 6.55
CA PRO A 109 2.89 19.23 7.82
C PRO A 109 3.97 18.15 7.62
N ALA A 110 4.76 17.90 8.66
CA ALA A 110 5.88 16.95 8.61
C ALA A 110 5.44 15.51 8.35
N ALA A 111 4.22 15.14 8.75
CA ALA A 111 3.67 13.81 8.57
C ALA A 111 2.15 13.79 8.73
N TYR A 112 1.52 12.74 8.21
CA TYR A 112 0.13 12.38 8.45
C TYR A 112 0.05 10.99 9.09
N LEU A 113 -0.75 10.86 10.15
CA LEU A 113 -1.10 9.56 10.71
C LEU A 113 -2.22 8.93 9.88
N SER A 114 -2.10 7.63 9.63
CA SER A 114 -3.17 6.80 9.08
C SER A 114 -4.42 6.93 9.95
N THR A 115 -5.58 7.07 9.32
CA THR A 115 -6.89 7.12 9.99
C THR A 115 -7.62 5.79 9.94
N LEU A 116 -7.00 4.73 9.38
CA LEU A 116 -7.47 3.37 9.58
C LEU A 116 -7.41 3.00 11.08
N PRO A 117 -8.31 2.15 11.58
CA PRO A 117 -8.20 1.58 12.92
C PRO A 117 -7.08 0.52 12.95
N ILE A 118 -5.82 0.96 12.86
CA ILE A 118 -4.67 0.11 12.53
C ILE A 118 -4.49 -1.07 13.48
N GLU A 119 -4.74 -0.88 14.78
CA GLU A 119 -4.63 -1.95 15.77
C GLU A 119 -5.75 -2.97 15.59
N THR A 120 -6.99 -2.51 15.36
CA THR A 120 -8.12 -3.39 15.07
C THR A 120 -7.92 -4.16 13.77
N VAL A 121 -7.39 -3.53 12.71
CA VAL A 121 -7.02 -4.23 11.47
C VAL A 121 -5.99 -5.31 11.75
N VAL A 122 -4.93 -5.00 12.49
CA VAL A 122 -3.88 -5.99 12.82
C VAL A 122 -4.43 -7.15 13.64
N THR A 123 -5.19 -6.88 14.71
CA THR A 123 -5.82 -7.93 15.52
C THR A 123 -6.76 -8.79 14.69
N ASP A 124 -7.60 -8.16 13.85
CA ASP A 124 -8.54 -8.86 12.98
C ASP A 124 -7.79 -9.80 12.00
N LEU A 125 -6.67 -9.36 11.41
CA LEU A 125 -5.83 -10.20 10.57
C LEU A 125 -5.22 -11.38 11.33
N LEU A 126 -4.70 -11.14 12.54
CA LEU A 126 -4.11 -12.18 13.40
C LEU A 126 -5.15 -13.23 13.81
N ASP A 127 -6.36 -12.81 14.18
CA ASP A 127 -7.49 -13.71 14.49
C ASP A 127 -7.89 -14.59 13.29
N ALA A 128 -7.67 -14.09 12.08
CA ALA A 128 -7.85 -14.82 10.83
C ALA A 128 -6.63 -15.67 10.41
N SER A 129 -5.62 -15.81 11.29
CA SER A 129 -4.36 -16.50 11.03
C SER A 129 -3.55 -15.91 9.86
N ILE A 130 -3.65 -14.59 9.66
CA ILE A 130 -2.84 -13.83 8.70
C ILE A 130 -1.76 -13.08 9.49
N PRO A 131 -0.46 -13.38 9.28
CA PRO A 131 0.61 -12.66 9.96
C PRO A 131 0.58 -11.17 9.63
N ALA A 132 0.43 -10.34 10.67
CA ALA A 132 0.36 -8.89 10.51
C ALA A 132 0.95 -8.13 11.70
N TYR A 133 1.39 -6.90 11.46
CA TYR A 133 1.90 -6.00 12.50
C TYR A 133 1.71 -4.53 12.13
N VAL A 134 1.77 -3.64 13.12
CA VAL A 134 1.79 -2.19 12.89
C VAL A 134 3.21 -1.75 12.53
N SER A 135 3.36 -1.07 11.40
CA SER A 135 4.62 -0.48 10.96
C SER A 135 4.66 1.03 11.24
N ASN A 136 5.83 1.52 11.66
CA ASN A 136 6.07 2.94 11.97
C ASN A 136 6.83 3.67 10.86
N THR A 137 7.08 3.00 9.73
CA THR A 137 7.69 3.63 8.55
C THR A 137 7.27 2.88 7.27
N ALA A 138 6.70 3.64 6.34
CA ALA A 138 6.43 3.21 4.98
C ALA A 138 7.66 3.37 4.06
N GLY A 139 8.83 3.70 4.61
CA GLY A 139 10.02 4.13 3.88
C GLY A 139 9.95 5.62 3.52
N THR A 140 10.66 6.01 2.46
CA THR A 140 10.68 7.37 1.90
C THR A 140 10.47 7.40 0.39
N HIS A 141 10.17 6.24 -0.21
CA HIS A 141 9.86 6.10 -1.63
C HIS A 141 8.35 6.26 -1.87
N LEU A 142 7.84 5.77 -3.01
CA LEU A 142 6.47 5.94 -3.47
C LEU A 142 5.39 5.35 -2.54
N CYS A 143 5.71 4.33 -1.75
CA CYS A 143 4.79 3.83 -0.72
C CYS A 143 4.51 4.90 0.36
N ASN A 144 5.56 5.56 0.85
CA ASN A 144 5.44 6.69 1.77
C ASN A 144 4.78 7.89 1.09
N ASN A 145 5.16 8.17 -0.16
CA ASN A 145 4.56 9.24 -0.95
C ASN A 145 3.03 9.10 -1.04
N ALA A 146 2.52 7.91 -1.36
CA ALA A 146 1.09 7.67 -1.43
C ALA A 146 0.39 7.85 -0.08
N LEU A 147 0.95 7.31 1.01
CA LEU A 147 0.36 7.48 2.34
C LEU A 147 0.29 8.95 2.77
N TYR A 148 1.38 9.70 2.57
CA TYR A 148 1.39 11.13 2.84
C TYR A 148 0.42 11.90 1.93
N THR A 149 0.40 11.58 0.63
CA THR A 149 -0.46 12.23 -0.36
C THR A 149 -1.95 12.01 -0.06
N LEU A 150 -2.35 10.81 0.41
CA LEU A 150 -3.72 10.56 0.86
C LEU A 150 -4.10 11.53 2.00
N GLY A 151 -3.26 11.62 3.04
CA GLY A 151 -3.52 12.52 4.17
C GLY A 151 -3.63 13.99 3.74
N ALA A 152 -2.66 14.47 2.95
CA ALA A 152 -2.65 15.83 2.42
C ALA A 152 -3.89 16.12 1.57
N ALA A 153 -4.20 15.25 0.60
CA ALA A 153 -5.32 15.45 -0.31
C ALA A 153 -6.69 15.41 0.39
N ILE A 154 -6.82 14.60 1.44
CA ILE A 154 -8.04 14.50 2.26
C ILE A 154 -8.22 15.76 3.10
N GLU A 155 -7.15 16.26 3.72
CA GLU A 155 -7.18 17.51 4.47
C GLU A 155 -7.48 18.72 3.55
N ASP A 156 -6.75 18.83 2.43
CA ASP A 156 -6.92 19.90 1.43
C ASP A 156 -8.36 19.94 0.86
N GLY A 157 -8.92 18.76 0.57
CA GLY A 157 -10.25 18.61 -0.02
C GLY A 157 -11.41 18.62 0.98
N GLY A 158 -11.12 18.56 2.29
CA GLY A 158 -12.14 18.42 3.33
C GLY A 158 -12.94 17.12 3.24
N TYR A 159 -12.33 16.03 2.74
CA TYR A 159 -13.02 14.75 2.60
C TYR A 159 -13.17 14.04 3.95
N ASN A 160 -14.30 13.36 4.15
CA ASN A 160 -14.50 12.47 5.30
C ASN A 160 -14.08 11.03 4.97
N THR A 161 -12.88 10.87 4.40
CA THR A 161 -12.33 9.60 3.94
C THR A 161 -11.36 9.06 4.97
N LYS A 162 -11.54 7.81 5.42
CA LYS A 162 -10.49 7.11 6.17
C LYS A 162 -9.40 6.67 5.21
N PHE A 163 -8.14 6.77 5.60
CA PHE A 163 -7.03 6.42 4.73
C PHE A 163 -5.92 5.70 5.47
N GLY A 164 -5.18 4.86 4.73
CA GLY A 164 -3.98 4.22 5.23
C GLY A 164 -3.25 3.45 4.13
N PHE A 165 -2.22 2.72 4.55
CA PHE A 165 -1.35 1.97 3.65
C PHE A 165 -1.05 0.57 4.19
N LEU A 166 -1.08 -0.43 3.31
CA LEU A 166 -0.68 -1.80 3.60
C LEU A 166 0.54 -2.20 2.78
N HIS A 167 1.62 -2.59 3.45
CA HIS A 167 2.73 -3.28 2.80
C HIS A 167 2.49 -4.78 2.77
N LEU A 168 2.64 -5.38 1.60
CA LEU A 168 2.52 -6.81 1.35
C LEU A 168 3.90 -7.40 1.05
N PRO A 169 4.23 -8.59 1.59
CA PRO A 169 5.50 -9.24 1.29
C PRO A 169 5.49 -9.83 -0.13
N LEU A 170 6.60 -10.45 -0.54
CA LEU A 170 6.63 -11.25 -1.77
C LEU A 170 5.51 -12.30 -1.78
N THR A 171 5.01 -12.62 -2.97
CA THR A 171 4.19 -13.83 -3.12
C THR A 171 5.07 -15.08 -2.97
N THR A 172 4.49 -16.20 -2.53
CA THR A 172 5.22 -17.49 -2.49
C THR A 172 5.80 -17.88 -3.85
N LYS A 173 5.10 -17.55 -4.94
CA LYS A 173 5.59 -17.76 -6.31
C LYS A 173 6.83 -16.91 -6.59
N MET A 174 6.79 -15.61 -6.30
CA MET A 174 7.93 -14.71 -6.50
C MET A 174 9.14 -15.16 -5.68
N ALA A 175 8.96 -15.50 -4.39
CA ALA A 175 10.07 -15.97 -3.56
C ALA A 175 10.67 -17.29 -4.08
N ALA A 176 9.86 -18.20 -4.62
CA ALA A 176 10.35 -19.43 -5.24
C ALA A 176 11.10 -19.17 -6.55
N GLU A 177 10.61 -18.24 -7.38
CA GLU A 177 11.25 -17.81 -8.63
C GLU A 177 12.61 -17.14 -8.34
N ASN A 178 12.67 -16.21 -7.38
CA ASN A 178 13.90 -15.52 -6.97
C ASN A 178 14.97 -16.47 -6.40
N ALA A 179 14.55 -17.54 -5.72
CA ALA A 179 15.45 -18.46 -5.05
C ALA A 179 16.06 -19.54 -5.97
N HIS A 180 15.66 -19.61 -7.25
CA HIS A 180 15.97 -20.75 -8.12
C HIS A 180 17.47 -21.05 -8.22
N GLU A 181 18.33 -20.03 -8.33
CA GLU A 181 19.78 -20.21 -8.45
C GLU A 181 20.49 -20.39 -7.10
N THR A 182 19.97 -19.77 -6.05
CA THR A 182 20.64 -19.66 -4.75
C THR A 182 20.23 -20.76 -3.78
N ALA A 183 19.01 -21.28 -3.89
CA ALA A 183 18.47 -22.33 -3.02
C ALA A 183 19.23 -23.66 -3.13
N VAL A 184 19.65 -24.04 -4.35
CA VAL A 184 20.49 -25.24 -4.56
C VAL A 184 21.89 -25.11 -3.97
N ARG A 185 22.28 -23.92 -3.53
CA ARG A 185 23.54 -23.62 -2.82
C ARG A 185 23.33 -23.35 -1.33
N GLY A 186 22.14 -23.62 -0.79
CA GLY A 186 21.84 -23.54 0.63
C GLY A 186 21.35 -22.17 1.14
N ALA A 187 21.13 -21.19 0.26
CA ALA A 187 20.48 -19.93 0.64
C ALA A 187 18.95 -20.15 0.82
N PRO A 188 18.33 -19.65 1.89
CA PRO A 188 16.88 -19.74 2.04
C PRO A 188 16.16 -18.83 1.04
N ALA A 189 14.95 -19.22 0.64
CA ALA A 189 14.06 -18.30 -0.07
C ALA A 189 13.66 -17.14 0.83
N GLU A 190 13.37 -16.00 0.20
CA GLU A 190 12.92 -14.81 0.93
C GLU A 190 11.56 -15.01 1.62
N PRO A 191 11.29 -14.29 2.72
CA PRO A 191 9.98 -14.31 3.35
C PRO A 191 8.86 -13.95 2.37
N SER A 192 7.75 -14.69 2.43
CA SER A 192 6.63 -14.54 1.50
C SER A 192 5.31 -15.04 2.10
N LEU A 193 4.20 -14.62 1.48
CA LEU A 193 2.85 -15.13 1.76
C LEU A 193 2.14 -15.50 0.45
N PRO A 194 1.23 -16.49 0.42
CA PRO A 194 0.42 -16.78 -0.77
C PRO A 194 -0.38 -15.54 -1.22
N LEU A 195 -0.51 -15.34 -2.54
CA LEU A 195 -1.24 -14.19 -3.09
C LEU A 195 -2.68 -14.12 -2.58
N GLU A 196 -3.33 -15.27 -2.46
CA GLU A 196 -4.70 -15.39 -1.93
C GLU A 196 -4.78 -14.99 -0.46
N LEU A 197 -3.73 -15.24 0.33
CA LEU A 197 -3.68 -14.80 1.72
C LEU A 197 -3.46 -13.28 1.83
N GLN A 198 -2.64 -12.72 0.93
CA GLN A 198 -2.46 -11.27 0.83
C GLN A 198 -3.75 -10.56 0.39
N GLN A 199 -4.46 -11.09 -0.61
CA GLN A 199 -5.77 -10.58 -1.04
C GLN A 199 -6.78 -10.60 0.12
N ARG A 200 -6.89 -11.73 0.83
CA ARG A 200 -7.74 -11.85 2.02
C ARG A 200 -7.37 -10.84 3.11
N ALA A 201 -6.08 -10.49 3.25
CA ALA A 201 -5.65 -9.47 4.18
C ALA A 201 -6.19 -8.08 3.81
N VAL A 202 -6.10 -7.71 2.52
CA VAL A 202 -6.65 -6.45 2.01
C VAL A 202 -8.18 -6.40 2.17
N GLU A 203 -8.89 -7.47 1.81
CA GLU A 203 -10.35 -7.56 1.97
C GLU A 203 -10.79 -7.37 3.44
N ARG A 204 -10.05 -7.98 4.38
CA ARG A 204 -10.36 -7.87 5.81
C ARG A 204 -9.99 -6.51 6.37
N ALA A 205 -8.89 -5.90 5.93
CA ALA A 205 -8.54 -4.53 6.27
C ALA A 205 -9.62 -3.55 5.83
N VAL A 206 -10.14 -3.70 4.59
CA VAL A 206 -11.28 -2.90 4.09
C VAL A 206 -12.52 -3.11 4.95
N LYS A 207 -12.91 -4.38 5.19
CA LYS A 207 -14.09 -4.70 5.99
C LYS A 207 -14.00 -4.07 7.39
N THR A 208 -12.85 -4.18 8.04
CA THR A 208 -12.62 -3.60 9.37
C THR A 208 -12.66 -2.08 9.33
N ALA A 209 -12.00 -1.45 8.35
CA ALA A 209 -12.02 0.01 8.19
C ALA A 209 -13.44 0.58 7.96
N VAL A 210 -14.26 -0.11 7.17
CA VAL A 210 -15.65 0.26 6.87
C VAL A 210 -16.54 0.10 8.11
N THR A 211 -16.37 -0.99 8.86
CA THR A 211 -17.29 -1.35 9.97
C THR A 211 -16.92 -0.76 11.32
N SER A 212 -15.66 -0.40 11.55
CA SER A 212 -15.25 0.31 12.76
C SER A 212 -15.81 1.73 12.76
N THR A 213 -16.45 2.15 13.85
CA THR A 213 -16.71 3.57 14.10
C THR A 213 -15.40 4.26 14.50
N ALA A 214 -15.23 5.52 14.09
CA ALA A 214 -14.13 6.36 14.56
C ALA A 214 -14.21 6.61 16.07
#